data_AF-A0A3C0R5S5-F1
#
_entry.id   AF-A0A3C0R5S5-F1
#
_cell.length_a   1.000
_cell.length_b   1.000
_cell.length_c   1.000
_cell.angle_alpha   90.00
_cell.angle_beta   90.00
_cell.angle_gamma   90.00
#
_symmetry.space_group_name_H-M   'P 1'
#
loop_
_entity.id
_entity.type
_entity.pdbx_description
1 polymer ?
#
loop_
_entity_poly.entity_id
_entity_poly.type
_entity_poly.pdbx_seq_one_letter_code
_entity_poly.pdbx_strand_id
1 'polypeptide(L)'
;MSTRQRSATSGWRASRHKARRREARCTPYYVAPERLNNEREDFRSDIYSLGATLFHAIAGKAPIEGETNSAVALRELKNRPLDLRKIVPEVSEATARVFHRVIAPEPARRFSSYDELVAELEGAERALKGVDDVDLARGVRRRRFFIGAALLVALLAAAAFFFARQAQERARSNAAVSIPLPELERQYNDVRRQLIAGKHNVARAAFARLAIDAKNNQPLCDWARMHQGLAALIRREASEAQTAFREVESAGQTGFAREDVDLAKFFVATAKTLSAPGIVPASAGSGENSNGAGAFALLLFALKDVNQADCNDAVPLLERFANAQPAGNFAWIGEYKPLAQKYLGDCHLYLAWKNEGKKPAWPPCLQPWRTCVR
;
A
#
# COMPACT_ATOMS: atom_id res chain seq x y z
N MET A 1 -35.81 18.76 -58.85
CA MET A 1 -34.71 18.73 -57.85
C MET A 1 -35.21 19.40 -56.58
N SER A 2 -35.51 18.59 -55.57
CA SER A 2 -35.88 19.01 -54.22
C SER A 2 -34.83 18.42 -53.30
N THR A 3 -34.15 19.24 -52.50
CA THR A 3 -33.41 18.76 -51.34
C THR A 3 -33.47 19.79 -50.24
N ARG A 4 -34.25 19.44 -49.21
CA ARG A 4 -34.12 19.95 -47.84
C ARG A 4 -32.72 19.61 -47.32
N GLN A 5 -32.10 20.56 -46.63
CA GLN A 5 -31.22 20.24 -45.51
C GLN A 5 -31.30 21.37 -44.48
N ARG A 6 -31.77 21.02 -43.28
CA ARG A 6 -31.64 21.84 -42.07
C ARG A 6 -30.39 21.38 -41.34
N SER A 7 -29.44 22.29 -41.15
CA SER A 7 -28.44 22.23 -40.09
C SER A 7 -27.72 23.58 -40.01
N ALA A 8 -27.91 24.32 -38.91
CA ALA A 8 -26.93 25.29 -38.44
C ALA A 8 -27.10 25.46 -36.93
N THR A 9 -26.16 24.85 -36.24
CA THR A 9 -25.88 24.80 -34.81
C THR A 9 -25.51 26.14 -34.20
N SER A 10 -26.10 26.41 -33.04
CA SER A 10 -25.45 26.88 -31.80
C SER A 10 -24.52 28.10 -31.83
N GLY A 11 -25.01 29.24 -31.35
CA GLY A 11 -24.20 30.32 -30.77
C GLY A 11 -24.54 30.48 -29.28
N TRP A 12 -23.58 30.16 -28.43
CA TRP A 12 -23.70 30.15 -26.97
C TRP A 12 -23.97 31.52 -26.34
N ARG A 13 -24.64 31.43 -25.19
CA ARG A 13 -25.14 32.49 -24.31
C ARG A 13 -24.02 33.01 -23.38
N ALA A 14 -23.88 34.33 -23.24
CA ALA A 14 -23.32 34.99 -22.04
C ALA A 14 -23.75 36.47 -22.06
N SER A 15 -24.96 36.82 -21.59
CA SER A 15 -25.32 37.06 -20.19
C SER A 15 -24.45 38.10 -19.50
N ARG A 16 -25.00 39.31 -19.43
CA ARG A 16 -24.63 40.40 -18.51
C ARG A 16 -24.36 39.87 -17.10
N HIS A 17 -23.13 40.04 -16.62
CA HIS A 17 -22.87 40.26 -15.20
C HIS A 17 -22.10 41.57 -15.06
N LYS A 18 -22.87 42.66 -15.02
CA LYS A 18 -22.48 43.90 -14.36
C LYS A 18 -22.20 43.49 -12.91
N ALA A 19 -20.93 43.17 -12.61
CA ALA A 19 -20.51 42.87 -11.26
C ALA A 19 -20.96 44.05 -10.40
N ARG A 20 -21.87 43.76 -9.45
CA ARG A 20 -22.19 44.67 -8.36
C ARG A 20 -20.84 45.09 -7.76
N ARG A 21 -20.36 46.29 -8.09
CA ARG A 21 -19.41 46.98 -7.25
C ARG A 21 -20.14 47.10 -5.92
N ARG A 22 -19.83 46.20 -4.98
CA ARG A 22 -20.08 46.48 -3.58
C ARG A 22 -19.28 47.74 -3.33
N GLU A 23 -19.95 48.89 -3.31
CA GLU A 23 -19.43 50.06 -2.61
C GLU A 23 -18.87 49.55 -1.30
N ALA A 24 -17.55 49.71 -1.13
CA ALA A 24 -16.89 49.35 0.10
C ALA A 24 -17.45 50.27 1.18
N ARG A 25 -18.51 49.82 1.86
CA ARG A 25 -19.06 50.42 3.09
C ARG A 25 -18.13 50.17 4.28
N CYS A 26 -16.83 50.21 4.05
CA CYS A 26 -15.80 50.06 5.06
C CYS A 26 -14.85 51.23 4.89
N THR A 27 -14.56 51.93 5.98
CA THR A 27 -13.48 52.91 6.03
C THR A 27 -12.17 52.18 5.66
N PRO A 28 -11.58 52.41 4.46
CA PRO A 28 -10.54 51.54 3.88
C PRO A 28 -9.25 51.51 4.71
N TYR A 29 -9.10 52.45 5.65
CA TYR A 29 -7.94 52.58 6.51
C TYR A 29 -7.72 51.35 7.41
N TYR A 30 -8.78 50.69 7.87
CA TYR A 30 -8.71 49.53 8.78
C TYR A 30 -8.72 48.17 8.08
N VAL A 31 -8.92 48.17 6.76
CA VAL A 31 -9.03 46.95 5.98
C VAL A 31 -7.66 46.34 5.72
N ALA A 32 -7.53 45.03 5.87
CA ALA A 32 -6.30 44.30 5.61
C ALA A 32 -5.89 44.35 4.11
N PRO A 33 -4.58 44.41 3.78
CA PRO A 33 -4.12 44.51 2.39
C PRO A 33 -4.63 43.39 1.48
N GLU A 34 -4.68 42.15 1.97
CA GLU A 34 -5.16 40.98 1.23
C GLU A 34 -6.64 41.14 0.80
N ARG A 35 -7.47 41.78 1.64
CA ARG A 35 -8.88 42.09 1.32
C ARG A 35 -9.00 43.15 0.24
N LEU A 36 -8.10 44.13 0.21
CA LEU A 36 -8.04 45.12 -0.88
C LEU A 36 -7.55 44.52 -2.20
N ASN A 37 -6.75 43.46 -2.13
CA ASN A 37 -6.23 42.73 -3.29
C ASN A 37 -7.18 41.67 -3.83
N ASN A 38 -8.37 41.47 -3.22
CA ASN A 38 -9.24 40.31 -3.46
C ASN A 38 -8.52 38.96 -3.30
N GLU A 39 -7.54 38.88 -2.40
CA GLU A 39 -6.87 37.64 -2.01
C GLU A 39 -7.73 36.87 -0.98
N ARG A 40 -7.37 35.62 -0.71
CA ARG A 40 -8.10 34.78 0.25
C ARG A 40 -7.87 35.29 1.68
N GLU A 41 -8.94 35.76 2.32
CA GLU A 41 -8.94 36.18 3.72
C GLU A 41 -9.00 34.97 4.67
N ASP A 42 -8.33 35.08 5.81
CA ASP A 42 -8.46 34.20 6.97
C ASP A 42 -8.58 35.03 8.26
N PHE A 43 -8.56 34.39 9.44
CA PHE A 43 -8.68 35.06 10.74
C PHE A 43 -7.59 36.13 10.99
N ARG A 44 -6.46 36.09 10.27
CA ARG A 44 -5.38 37.08 10.40
C ARG A 44 -5.74 38.41 9.75
N SER A 45 -6.75 38.44 8.88
CA SER A 45 -7.33 39.70 8.38
C SER A 45 -8.04 40.45 9.52
N ASP A 46 -8.74 39.73 10.41
CA ASP A 46 -9.35 40.34 11.61
C ASP A 46 -8.30 40.84 12.60
N ILE A 47 -7.19 40.11 12.77
CA ILE A 47 -6.04 40.55 13.59
C ILE A 47 -5.49 41.89 13.07
N TYR A 48 -5.33 42.03 11.74
CA TYR A 48 -4.89 43.30 11.16
C TYR A 48 -5.87 44.43 11.43
N SER A 49 -7.17 44.21 11.21
CA SER A 49 -8.19 45.23 11.43
C SER A 49 -8.24 45.68 12.89
N LEU A 50 -8.15 44.73 13.84
CA LEU A 50 -8.02 45.05 15.26
C LEU A 50 -6.76 45.88 15.55
N GLY A 51 -5.61 45.49 15.00
CA GLY A 51 -4.37 46.26 15.14
C GLY A 51 -4.46 47.67 14.60
N ALA A 52 -5.09 47.85 13.44
CA ALA A 52 -5.29 49.16 12.85
C ALA A 52 -6.21 50.04 13.71
N THR A 53 -7.26 49.46 14.30
CA THR A 53 -8.16 50.16 15.23
C THR A 53 -7.44 50.54 16.53
N LEU A 54 -6.69 49.62 17.13
CA LEU A 54 -5.93 49.91 18.36
C LEU A 54 -4.81 50.90 18.11
N PHE A 55 -4.14 50.83 16.95
CA PHE A 55 -3.14 51.81 16.56
C PHE A 55 -3.79 53.20 16.49
N HIS A 56 -4.98 53.31 15.90
CA HIS A 56 -5.69 54.58 15.85
C HIS A 56 -6.01 55.10 17.25
N ALA A 57 -6.51 54.24 18.13
CA ALA A 57 -6.81 54.61 19.52
C ALA A 57 -5.58 55.18 20.26
N ILE A 58 -4.38 54.66 19.97
CA ILE A 58 -3.12 55.09 20.62
C ILE A 58 -2.52 56.32 19.93
N ALA A 59 -2.46 56.32 18.60
CA ALA A 59 -1.81 57.36 17.82
C ALA A 59 -2.71 58.59 17.55
N GLY A 60 -4.01 58.49 17.86
CA GLY A 60 -5.02 59.51 17.54
C GLY A 60 -5.34 59.62 16.04
N LYS A 61 -4.74 58.77 15.21
CA LYS A 61 -4.90 58.76 13.75
C LYS A 61 -4.68 57.36 13.18
N ALA A 62 -5.25 57.09 12.01
CA ALA A 62 -5.14 55.78 11.40
C ALA A 62 -3.67 55.45 11.04
N PRO A 63 -3.29 54.16 11.01
CA PRO A 63 -1.95 53.73 10.57
C PRO A 63 -1.50 54.35 9.26
N ILE A 64 -2.47 54.53 8.35
CA ILE A 64 -2.27 55.04 7.00
C ILE A 64 -3.45 55.96 6.69
N GLU A 65 -3.13 57.20 6.39
CA GLU A 65 -4.08 58.22 5.94
C GLU A 65 -3.82 58.53 4.47
N GLY A 66 -4.88 58.70 3.71
CA GLY A 66 -4.79 59.12 2.31
C GLY A 66 -6.15 59.49 1.78
N GLU A 67 -6.28 60.70 1.24
CA GLU A 67 -7.42 61.14 0.44
C GLU A 67 -7.34 60.49 -0.96
N THR A 68 -7.31 59.16 -1.01
CA THR A 68 -7.22 58.45 -2.28
C THR A 68 -8.26 57.35 -2.38
N ASN A 69 -9.14 57.49 -3.37
CA ASN A 69 -10.11 56.45 -3.74
C ASN A 69 -9.48 55.33 -4.60
N SER A 70 -8.15 55.34 -4.78
CA SER A 70 -7.42 54.33 -5.53
C SER A 70 -6.96 53.18 -4.63
N ALA A 71 -7.51 51.98 -4.84
CA ALA A 71 -7.08 50.76 -4.16
C ALA A 71 -5.59 50.45 -4.37
N VAL A 72 -5.04 50.81 -5.53
CA VAL A 72 -3.62 50.62 -5.86
C VAL A 72 -2.73 51.53 -5.03
N ALA A 73 -3.12 52.80 -4.85
CA ALA A 73 -2.38 53.75 -4.02
C ALA A 73 -2.43 53.36 -2.53
N LEU A 74 -3.60 52.93 -2.04
CA LEU A 74 -3.77 52.42 -0.67
C LEU A 74 -2.92 51.18 -0.40
N ARG A 75 -2.80 50.27 -1.37
CA ARG A 75 -1.94 49.09 -1.28
C ARG A 75 -0.48 49.47 -1.11
N GLU A 76 0.01 50.42 -1.90
CA GLU A 76 1.41 50.85 -1.84
C GLU A 76 1.74 51.52 -0.49
N LEU A 77 0.82 52.33 0.02
CA LEU A 77 0.97 52.91 1.36
C LEU A 77 0.98 51.83 2.45
N LYS A 78 0.19 50.76 2.30
CA LYS A 78 0.10 49.63 3.23
C LYS A 78 1.34 48.75 3.28
N ASN A 79 2.23 48.83 2.30
CA ASN A 79 3.49 48.07 2.30
C ASN A 79 4.63 48.79 3.03
N ARG A 80 4.44 50.04 3.48
CA ARG A 80 5.49 50.78 4.18
C ARG A 80 5.58 50.33 5.64
N PRO A 81 6.80 50.14 6.18
CA PRO A 81 6.98 49.79 7.58
C PRO A 81 6.45 50.93 8.46
N LEU A 82 5.53 50.60 9.37
CA LEU A 82 4.98 51.55 10.33
C LEU A 82 5.60 51.29 11.71
N ASP A 83 6.13 52.35 12.30
CA ASP A 83 6.73 52.33 13.63
C ASP A 83 5.92 53.23 14.55
N LEU A 84 5.18 52.62 15.48
CA LEU A 84 4.31 53.34 16.42
C LEU A 84 5.10 54.31 17.31
N ARG A 85 6.36 54.00 17.65
CA ARG A 85 7.18 54.85 18.53
C ARG A 85 7.65 56.13 17.86
N LYS A 86 7.69 56.17 16.53
CA LYS A 86 7.95 57.42 15.79
C LYS A 86 6.81 58.42 15.88
N ILE A 87 5.59 57.93 16.16
CA ILE A 87 4.37 58.76 16.24
C ILE A 87 4.00 59.04 17.70
N VAL A 88 4.13 58.03 18.57
CA VAL A 88 3.88 58.14 20.01
C VAL A 88 5.11 57.61 20.76
N PRO A 89 6.10 58.48 21.05
CA PRO A 89 7.35 58.08 21.72
C PRO A 89 7.17 57.46 23.11
N GLU A 90 6.05 57.77 23.77
CA GLU A 90 5.67 57.26 25.10
C GLU A 90 5.30 55.77 25.11
N VAL A 91 5.05 55.18 23.93
CA VAL A 91 4.75 53.75 23.83
C VAL A 91 6.00 52.92 24.14
N SER A 92 5.85 51.94 25.04
CA SER A 92 6.94 51.03 25.39
C SER A 92 7.41 50.22 24.18
N GLU A 93 8.67 49.80 24.21
CA GLU A 93 9.22 48.97 23.15
C GLU A 93 8.46 47.65 22.99
N ALA A 94 8.01 47.06 24.11
CA ALA A 94 7.23 45.83 24.10
C ALA A 94 5.92 46.00 23.33
N THR A 95 5.17 47.06 23.63
CA THR A 95 3.93 47.38 22.90
C THR A 95 4.21 47.63 21.42
N ALA A 96 5.25 48.40 21.09
CA ALA A 96 5.60 48.70 19.71
C ALA A 96 5.94 47.45 18.87
N ARG A 97 6.62 46.45 19.47
CA ARG A 97 6.92 45.18 18.81
C ARG A 97 5.66 44.39 18.47
N VAL A 98 4.67 44.39 19.36
CA VAL A 98 3.37 43.76 19.09
C VAL A 98 2.72 44.43 17.88
N PHE A 99 2.60 45.75 17.88
CA PHE A 99 1.98 46.49 16.78
C PHE A 99 2.67 46.27 15.44
N HIS A 100 4.01 46.28 15.41
CA HIS A 100 4.77 45.99 14.19
C HIS A 100 4.39 44.63 13.57
N ARG A 101 4.07 43.64 14.40
CA ARG A 101 3.64 42.31 13.95
C ARG A 101 2.15 42.24 13.62
N VAL A 102 1.27 42.87 14.39
CA VAL A 102 -0.18 42.86 14.15
C VAL A 102 -0.53 43.48 12.78
N ILE A 103 0.10 44.61 12.44
CA ILE A 103 -0.20 45.36 11.20
C ILE A 103 0.73 45.00 10.03
N ALA A 104 1.45 43.88 10.11
CA ALA A 104 2.36 43.45 9.05
C ALA A 104 1.60 43.28 7.71
N PRO A 105 2.15 43.73 6.57
CA PRO A 105 1.45 43.64 5.28
C PRO A 105 1.13 42.20 4.89
N GLU A 106 2.10 41.29 5.06
CA GLU A 106 1.96 39.86 4.78
C GLU A 106 1.26 39.14 5.95
N PRO A 107 0.12 38.44 5.71
CA PRO A 107 -0.57 37.66 6.75
C PRO A 107 0.32 36.58 7.41
N ALA A 108 1.33 36.07 6.68
CA ALA A 108 2.28 35.09 7.20
C ALA A 108 3.18 35.64 8.33
N ARG A 109 3.40 36.96 8.37
CA ARG A 109 4.23 37.61 9.39
C ARG A 109 3.46 38.03 10.64
N ARG A 110 2.12 37.95 10.60
CA ARG A 110 1.24 38.25 11.74
C ARG A 110 1.25 37.11 12.76
N PHE A 111 0.44 37.24 13.80
CA PHE A 111 0.25 36.19 14.79
C PHE A 111 -0.46 34.98 14.18
N SER A 112 0.01 33.79 14.56
CA SER A 112 -0.47 32.51 14.05
C SER A 112 -1.75 32.02 14.73
N SER A 113 -2.13 32.63 15.86
CA SER A 113 -3.39 32.43 16.57
C SER A 113 -3.78 33.67 17.40
N TYR A 114 -5.03 33.74 17.86
CA TYR A 114 -5.45 34.76 18.82
C TYR A 114 -4.75 34.60 20.18
N ASP A 115 -4.49 33.37 20.62
CA ASP A 115 -3.80 33.11 21.89
C ASP A 115 -2.37 33.67 21.89
N GLU A 116 -1.67 33.58 20.75
CA GLU A 116 -0.33 34.16 20.59
C GLU A 116 -0.37 35.69 20.70
N LEU A 117 -1.38 36.33 20.09
CA LEU A 117 -1.57 37.78 20.19
C LEU A 117 -1.89 38.21 21.63
N VAL A 118 -2.78 37.50 22.32
CA VAL A 118 -3.16 37.80 23.71
C VAL A 118 -1.94 37.67 24.64
N ALA A 119 -1.18 36.59 24.52
CA ALA A 119 0.01 36.36 25.35
C ALA A 119 1.06 37.48 25.20
N GLU A 120 1.25 37.98 23.98
CA GLU A 120 2.20 39.06 23.71
C GLU A 120 1.68 40.43 24.20
N LEU A 121 0.38 40.69 24.11
CA LEU A 121 -0.25 41.88 24.69
C LEU A 121 -0.16 41.87 26.23
N GLU A 122 -0.43 40.74 26.88
CA GLU A 122 -0.25 40.55 28.32
C GLU A 122 1.22 40.70 28.75
N GLY A 123 2.16 40.23 27.92
CA GLY A 123 3.58 40.46 28.11
C GLY A 123 3.95 41.94 28.07
N ALA A 124 3.43 42.68 27.09
CA ALA A 124 3.63 44.12 26.97
C ALA A 124 2.99 44.90 28.13
N GLU A 125 1.80 44.49 28.59
CA GLU A 125 1.12 45.07 29.75
C GLU A 125 1.93 44.86 31.04
N ARG A 126 2.47 43.65 31.27
CA ARG A 126 3.34 43.37 32.42
C ARG A 126 4.61 44.22 32.41
N ALA A 127 5.21 44.41 31.24
CA ALA A 127 6.38 45.27 31.07
C ALA A 127 6.07 46.75 31.38
N LEU A 128 4.86 47.24 31.03
CA LEU A 128 4.41 48.59 31.39
C LEU A 128 4.17 48.76 32.89
N LYS A 129 3.70 47.72 33.58
CA LYS A 129 3.43 47.74 35.04
C LYS A 129 4.70 47.68 35.90
N GLY A 130 5.90 47.76 35.30
CA GLY A 130 7.16 47.82 36.03
C GLY A 130 7.45 46.57 36.85
N VAL A 131 6.97 45.39 36.40
CA VAL A 131 7.39 44.12 36.98
C VAL A 131 8.80 43.83 36.44
N ASP A 132 9.79 44.39 37.12
CA ASP A 132 11.20 44.18 36.85
C ASP A 132 11.57 42.71 37.11
N ASP A 133 11.69 41.90 36.05
CA ASP A 133 12.33 40.58 36.10
C ASP A 133 13.85 40.77 36.10
N VAL A 134 14.37 41.26 37.23
CA VAL A 134 15.80 41.38 37.49
C VAL A 134 16.15 40.48 38.67
N ASP A 135 16.09 39.15 38.51
CA ASP A 135 16.86 38.25 39.39
C ASP A 135 17.14 36.80 38.91
N LEU A 136 16.80 36.41 37.68
CA LEU A 136 17.02 35.01 37.23
C LEU A 136 18.36 34.75 36.51
N ALA A 137 19.23 35.75 36.34
CA ALA A 137 20.33 35.66 35.38
C ALA A 137 21.66 35.02 35.87
N ARG A 138 21.85 34.66 37.15
CA ARG A 138 23.15 34.13 37.63
C ARG A 138 23.19 32.68 38.13
N GLY A 139 22.05 32.02 38.38
CA GLY A 139 22.02 30.61 38.82
C GLY A 139 21.73 29.55 37.73
N VAL A 140 21.30 30.00 36.54
CA VAL A 140 20.53 29.14 35.62
C VAL A 140 21.42 28.36 34.64
N ARG A 141 22.71 28.70 34.48
CA ARG A 141 23.59 28.06 33.49
C ARG A 141 24.03 26.63 33.89
N ARG A 142 24.20 26.34 35.20
CA ARG A 142 24.43 24.96 35.69
C ARG A 142 23.13 24.14 35.75
N ARG A 143 22.00 24.75 36.17
CA ARG A 143 20.71 24.06 36.32
C ARG A 143 20.05 23.71 34.98
N ARG A 144 20.22 24.53 33.92
CA ARG A 144 19.75 24.22 32.55
C ARG A 144 20.46 23.03 31.93
N PHE A 145 21.73 22.79 32.27
CA PHE A 145 22.44 21.59 31.80
C PHE A 145 21.88 20.32 32.47
N PHE A 146 21.63 20.35 33.78
CA PHE A 146 21.03 19.21 34.48
C PHE A 146 19.55 18.98 34.11
N ILE A 147 18.76 20.03 33.89
CA ILE A 147 17.37 19.90 33.43
C ILE A 147 17.33 19.41 31.96
N GLY A 148 18.21 19.93 31.10
CA GLY A 148 18.34 19.46 29.72
C GLY A 148 18.79 18.00 29.63
N ALA A 149 19.78 17.61 30.45
CA ALA A 149 20.23 16.22 30.55
C ALA A 149 19.14 15.30 31.12
N ALA A 150 18.39 15.74 32.14
CA ALA A 150 17.28 14.97 32.70
C ALA A 150 16.11 14.82 31.72
N LEU A 151 15.78 15.86 30.96
CA LEU A 151 14.76 15.79 29.91
C LEU A 151 15.20 14.91 28.74
N LEU A 152 16.48 14.95 28.36
CA LEU A 152 17.04 14.07 27.35
C LEU A 152 17.02 12.61 27.82
N VAL A 153 17.41 12.34 29.06
CA VAL A 153 17.34 10.99 29.66
C VAL A 153 15.88 10.53 29.78
N ALA A 154 14.95 11.41 30.16
CA ALA A 154 13.52 11.08 30.21
C ALA A 154 12.94 10.83 28.81
N LEU A 155 13.35 11.59 27.79
CA LEU A 155 12.97 11.37 26.39
C LEU A 155 13.57 10.07 25.84
N LEU A 156 14.84 9.79 26.13
CA LEU A 156 15.49 8.54 25.74
C LEU A 156 14.89 7.35 26.48
N ALA A 157 14.53 7.48 27.75
CA ALA A 157 13.84 6.45 28.51
C ALA A 157 12.41 6.25 28.04
N ALA A 158 11.68 7.32 27.70
CA ALA A 158 10.34 7.25 27.12
C ALA A 158 10.38 6.66 25.70
N ALA A 159 11.37 7.02 24.89
CA ALA A 159 11.61 6.43 23.58
C ALA A 159 12.00 4.94 23.73
N ALA A 160 12.94 4.60 24.61
CA ALA A 160 13.31 3.22 24.89
C ALA A 160 12.12 2.42 25.44
N PHE A 161 11.31 2.99 26.31
CA PHE A 161 10.07 2.39 26.81
C PHE A 161 9.03 2.22 25.71
N PHE A 162 8.87 3.21 24.83
CA PHE A 162 7.97 3.15 23.68
C PHE A 162 8.45 2.10 22.67
N PHE A 163 9.74 2.06 22.34
CA PHE A 163 10.33 1.06 21.46
C PHE A 163 10.32 -0.34 22.10
N ALA A 164 10.56 -0.46 23.41
CA ALA A 164 10.43 -1.71 24.13
C ALA A 164 8.98 -2.19 24.18
N ARG A 165 8.00 -1.29 24.43
CA ARG A 165 6.58 -1.61 24.34
C ARG A 165 6.17 -1.98 22.94
N GLN A 166 6.63 -1.26 21.93
CA GLN A 166 6.32 -1.54 20.53
C GLN A 166 6.98 -2.85 20.08
N ALA A 167 8.19 -3.16 20.55
CA ALA A 167 8.84 -4.45 20.35
C ALA A 167 8.09 -5.58 21.07
N GLN A 168 7.55 -5.32 22.27
CA GLN A 168 6.78 -6.27 23.05
C GLN A 168 5.37 -6.50 22.48
N GLU A 169 4.72 -5.47 21.93
CA GLU A 169 3.46 -5.56 21.18
C GLU A 169 3.67 -6.25 19.83
N ARG A 170 4.79 -5.99 19.14
CA ARG A 170 5.21 -6.77 17.96
C ARG A 170 5.53 -8.22 18.33
N ALA A 171 6.14 -8.48 19.48
CA ALA A 171 6.39 -9.83 19.96
C ALA A 171 5.09 -10.53 20.41
N ARG A 172 4.10 -9.80 20.95
CA ARG A 172 2.77 -10.33 21.30
C ARG A 172 1.87 -10.55 20.09
N SER A 173 1.98 -9.72 19.06
CA SER A 173 1.27 -9.90 17.78
C SER A 173 1.94 -10.93 16.87
N ASN A 174 3.27 -11.06 16.93
CA ASN A 174 4.03 -12.13 16.28
C ASN A 174 4.09 -13.42 17.10
N ALA A 175 3.75 -13.37 18.39
CA ALA A 175 3.19 -14.52 19.10
C ALA A 175 1.77 -14.78 18.57
N ALA A 176 1.69 -14.96 17.25
CA ALA A 176 0.58 -15.61 16.60
C ALA A 176 0.31 -16.88 17.41
N VAL A 177 -0.97 -17.10 17.73
CA VAL A 177 -1.45 -18.40 18.18
C VAL A 177 -0.78 -19.44 17.29
N SER A 178 0.20 -20.17 17.82
CA SER A 178 0.87 -21.22 17.07
C SER A 178 -0.16 -22.32 16.91
N ILE A 179 -0.72 -22.45 15.71
CA ILE A 179 -1.64 -23.54 15.41
C ILE A 179 -0.88 -24.84 15.71
N PRO A 180 -1.38 -25.71 16.61
CA PRO A 180 -0.71 -26.95 16.92
C PRO A 180 -0.50 -27.80 15.67
N LEU A 181 0.65 -28.47 15.55
CA LEU A 181 0.96 -29.31 14.38
C LEU A 181 -0.15 -30.31 14.02
N PRO A 182 -0.79 -31.03 14.97
CA PRO A 182 -1.89 -31.95 14.63
C PRO A 182 -3.09 -31.26 13.96
N GLU A 183 -3.35 -30.00 14.29
CA GLU A 183 -4.42 -29.23 13.66
C GLU A 183 -4.04 -28.78 12.24
N LEU A 184 -2.78 -28.38 12.03
CA LEU A 184 -2.27 -28.11 10.68
C LEU A 184 -2.30 -29.35 9.78
N GLU A 185 -1.93 -30.52 10.31
CA GLU A 185 -1.99 -31.80 9.59
C GLU A 185 -3.43 -32.21 9.25
N ARG A 186 -4.37 -31.97 10.17
CA ARG A 186 -5.79 -32.17 9.92
C ARG A 186 -6.28 -31.28 8.78
N GLN A 187 -5.98 -29.98 8.85
CA GLN A 187 -6.34 -29.01 7.81
C GLN A 187 -5.73 -29.38 6.46
N TYR A 188 -4.45 -29.77 6.42
CA TYR A 188 -3.80 -30.26 5.22
C TYR A 188 -4.59 -31.40 4.57
N ASN A 189 -4.94 -32.42 5.35
CA ASN A 189 -5.67 -33.58 4.86
C ASN A 189 -7.09 -33.21 4.39
N ASP A 190 -7.78 -32.30 5.08
CA ASP A 190 -9.09 -31.78 4.66
C ASP A 190 -9.00 -31.06 3.30
N VAL A 191 -8.01 -30.19 3.13
CA VAL A 191 -7.80 -29.46 1.87
C VAL A 191 -7.43 -30.43 0.74
N ARG A 192 -6.63 -31.46 1.02
CA ARG A 192 -6.27 -32.51 0.06
C ARG A 192 -7.50 -33.27 -0.45
N ARG A 193 -8.42 -33.64 0.45
CA ARG A 193 -9.72 -34.24 0.07
C ARG A 193 -10.55 -33.31 -0.80
N GLN A 194 -10.56 -32.01 -0.50
CA GLN A 194 -11.26 -31.02 -1.33
C GLN A 194 -10.67 -30.91 -2.74
N LEU A 195 -9.33 -30.98 -2.86
CA LEU A 195 -8.64 -30.98 -4.15
C LEU A 195 -9.06 -32.18 -5.00
N ILE A 196 -9.03 -33.39 -4.42
CA ILE A 196 -9.45 -34.63 -5.07
C ILE A 196 -10.93 -34.58 -5.46
N ALA A 197 -11.77 -33.96 -4.63
CA ALA A 197 -13.20 -33.75 -4.90
C ALA A 197 -13.49 -32.68 -5.97
N GLY A 198 -12.46 -32.12 -6.64
CA GLY A 198 -12.63 -31.17 -7.72
C GLY A 198 -12.71 -29.69 -7.30
N LYS A 199 -12.59 -29.38 -6.00
CA LYS A 199 -12.69 -28.00 -5.48
C LYS A 199 -11.37 -27.23 -5.61
N HIS A 200 -10.81 -27.20 -6.82
CA HIS A 200 -9.43 -26.75 -7.07
C HIS A 200 -9.16 -25.29 -6.64
N ASN A 201 -10.12 -24.38 -6.82
CA ASN A 201 -9.99 -22.97 -6.42
C ASN A 201 -9.81 -22.79 -4.91
N VAL A 202 -10.71 -23.43 -4.16
CA VAL A 202 -10.71 -23.37 -2.69
C VAL A 202 -9.46 -24.06 -2.16
N ALA A 203 -9.10 -25.20 -2.74
CA ALA A 203 -7.92 -25.95 -2.35
C ALA A 203 -6.63 -25.16 -2.59
N ARG A 204 -6.46 -24.49 -3.74
CA ARG A 204 -5.26 -23.68 -4.02
C ARG A 204 -5.05 -22.58 -2.96
N ALA A 205 -6.10 -21.80 -2.69
CA ALA A 205 -6.02 -20.71 -1.71
C ALA A 205 -5.78 -21.24 -0.28
N ALA A 206 -6.41 -22.36 0.08
CA ALA A 206 -6.23 -22.99 1.38
C ALA A 206 -4.81 -23.56 1.55
N PHE A 207 -4.22 -24.18 0.54
CA PHE A 207 -2.83 -24.65 0.59
C PHE A 207 -1.84 -23.49 0.70
N ALA A 208 -2.07 -22.38 -0.02
CA ALA A 208 -1.24 -21.18 0.11
C ALA A 208 -1.28 -20.62 1.54
N ARG A 209 -2.47 -20.55 2.14
CA ARG A 209 -2.62 -20.12 3.54
C ARG A 209 -1.94 -21.07 4.51
N LEU A 210 -2.15 -22.37 4.32
CA LEU A 210 -1.57 -23.42 5.15
C LEU A 210 -0.04 -23.41 5.09
N ALA A 211 0.56 -23.16 3.92
CA ALA A 211 2.01 -23.02 3.79
C ALA A 211 2.57 -21.83 4.61
N ILE A 212 1.82 -20.74 4.73
CA ILE A 212 2.17 -19.60 5.58
C ILE A 212 2.08 -19.99 7.06
N ASP A 213 0.98 -20.62 7.46
CA ASP A 213 0.74 -21.02 8.84
C ASP A 213 1.70 -22.15 9.29
N ALA A 214 2.12 -23.02 8.36
CA ALA A 214 3.07 -24.10 8.57
C ALA A 214 4.53 -23.72 8.29
N LYS A 215 4.88 -22.43 8.15
CA LYS A 215 6.23 -21.97 7.72
C LYS A 215 7.43 -22.58 8.47
N ASN A 216 7.24 -22.95 9.74
CA ASN A 216 8.27 -23.53 10.61
C ASN A 216 8.06 -25.03 10.87
N ASN A 217 7.13 -25.67 10.17
CA ASN A 217 6.75 -27.07 10.33
C ASN A 217 7.08 -27.83 9.03
N GLN A 218 8.34 -28.21 8.84
CA GLN A 218 8.71 -29.14 7.77
C GLN A 218 8.39 -30.58 8.19
N PRO A 219 8.00 -31.46 7.25
CA PRO A 219 7.86 -31.25 5.81
C PRO A 219 6.49 -30.68 5.37
N LEU A 220 5.59 -30.40 6.31
CA LEU A 220 4.21 -30.00 6.02
C LEU A 220 4.12 -28.72 5.19
N CYS A 221 5.00 -27.76 5.48
CA CYS A 221 5.16 -26.52 4.76
C CYS A 221 5.37 -26.74 3.24
N ASP A 222 6.34 -27.58 2.89
CA ASP A 222 6.68 -27.86 1.50
C ASP A 222 5.63 -28.74 0.83
N TRP A 223 5.03 -29.68 1.55
CA TRP A 223 3.87 -30.43 1.06
C TRP A 223 2.70 -29.51 0.70
N ALA A 224 2.38 -28.52 1.53
CA ALA A 224 1.33 -27.56 1.26
C ALA A 224 1.64 -26.73 0.00
N ARG A 225 2.88 -26.25 -0.17
CA ARG A 225 3.30 -25.52 -1.39
C ARG A 225 3.25 -26.38 -2.65
N MET A 226 3.74 -27.63 -2.56
CA MET A 226 3.67 -28.55 -3.69
C MET A 226 2.22 -28.82 -4.12
N HIS A 227 1.28 -28.90 -3.17
CA HIS A 227 -0.14 -29.03 -3.45
C HIS A 227 -0.80 -27.75 -3.96
N GLN A 228 -0.38 -26.57 -3.49
CA GLN A 228 -0.77 -25.30 -4.08
C GLN A 228 -0.38 -25.27 -5.57
N GLY A 229 0.85 -25.70 -5.89
CA GLY A 229 1.35 -25.84 -7.25
C GLY A 229 0.53 -26.83 -8.07
N LEU A 230 0.23 -28.02 -7.54
CA LEU A 230 -0.66 -28.99 -8.19
C LEU A 230 -2.04 -28.39 -8.50
N ALA A 231 -2.66 -27.72 -7.54
CA ALA A 231 -3.97 -27.10 -7.71
C ALA A 231 -3.96 -26.01 -8.80
N ALA A 232 -2.87 -25.22 -8.88
CA ALA A 232 -2.67 -24.25 -9.95
C ALA A 232 -2.45 -24.93 -11.32
N LEU A 233 -1.67 -26.02 -11.38
CA LEU A 233 -1.47 -26.78 -12.61
C LEU A 233 -2.77 -27.35 -13.15
N ILE A 234 -3.61 -27.95 -12.29
CA ILE A 234 -4.93 -28.47 -12.70
C ILE A 234 -5.80 -27.38 -13.34
N ARG A 235 -5.65 -26.14 -12.86
CA ARG A 235 -6.39 -24.96 -13.35
C ARG A 235 -5.73 -24.25 -14.53
N ARG A 236 -4.60 -24.75 -15.04
CA ARG A 236 -3.77 -24.10 -16.07
C ARG A 236 -3.26 -22.71 -15.66
N GLU A 237 -3.07 -22.47 -14.36
CA GLU A 237 -2.54 -21.23 -13.81
C GLU A 237 -0.99 -21.33 -13.69
N ALA A 238 -0.30 -21.30 -14.84
CA ALA A 238 1.14 -21.57 -14.90
C ALA A 238 2.00 -20.64 -14.02
N SER A 239 1.65 -19.34 -13.96
CA SER A 239 2.37 -18.36 -13.13
C SER A 239 2.23 -18.67 -11.65
N GLU A 240 1.04 -19.02 -11.19
CA GLU A 240 0.77 -19.36 -9.78
C GLU A 240 1.50 -20.65 -9.39
N ALA A 241 1.48 -21.66 -10.27
CA ALA A 241 2.21 -22.89 -10.06
C ALA A 241 3.72 -22.63 -9.94
N GLN A 242 4.28 -21.85 -10.86
CA GLN A 242 5.71 -21.53 -10.86
C GLN A 242 6.12 -20.76 -9.59
N THR A 243 5.30 -19.82 -9.12
CA THR A 243 5.55 -19.12 -7.84
C THR A 243 5.64 -20.11 -6.68
N ALA A 244 4.66 -21.02 -6.55
CA ALA A 244 4.64 -22.01 -5.47
C ALA A 244 5.89 -22.90 -5.48
N PHE A 245 6.32 -23.39 -6.66
CA PHE A 245 7.51 -24.23 -6.77
C PHE A 245 8.81 -23.45 -6.51
N ARG A 246 8.92 -22.20 -6.98
CA ARG A 246 10.08 -21.36 -6.68
C ARG A 246 10.23 -21.07 -5.18
N GLU A 247 9.12 -20.92 -4.45
CA GLU A 247 9.19 -20.76 -3.00
C GLU A 247 9.83 -21.98 -2.33
N VAL A 248 9.42 -23.21 -2.71
CA VAL A 248 10.03 -24.45 -2.19
C VAL A 248 11.52 -24.53 -2.58
N GLU A 249 11.84 -24.26 -3.84
CA GLU A 249 13.24 -24.24 -4.31
C GLU A 249 14.09 -23.25 -3.50
N SER A 250 13.57 -22.05 -3.25
CA SER A 250 14.27 -21.00 -2.51
C SER A 250 14.45 -21.28 -1.02
N ALA A 251 13.50 -22.03 -0.41
CA ALA A 251 13.58 -22.42 0.99
C ALA A 251 14.71 -23.43 1.25
N GLY A 252 15.06 -24.21 0.23
CA GLY A 252 16.10 -25.22 0.31
C GLY A 252 15.73 -26.34 1.29
N GLN A 253 16.71 -26.82 2.05
CA GLN A 253 16.54 -27.90 3.03
C GLN A 253 16.39 -27.37 4.47
N THR A 254 16.11 -26.08 4.63
CA THR A 254 16.09 -25.42 5.94
C THR A 254 14.87 -25.87 6.75
N GLY A 255 15.08 -26.21 8.03
CA GLY A 255 14.01 -26.56 8.96
C GLY A 255 13.57 -28.02 8.95
N PHE A 256 14.14 -28.86 8.10
CA PHE A 256 13.90 -30.30 8.09
C PHE A 256 14.61 -31.02 9.25
N ALA A 257 13.98 -32.08 9.77
CA ALA A 257 14.60 -32.99 10.73
C ALA A 257 15.71 -33.82 10.07
N ARG A 258 16.62 -34.40 10.86
CA ARG A 258 17.78 -35.14 10.32
C ARG A 258 17.38 -36.40 9.58
N GLU A 259 16.27 -37.02 10.00
CA GLU A 259 15.64 -38.19 9.40
C GLU A 259 14.97 -37.87 8.04
N ASP A 260 14.65 -36.60 7.76
CA ASP A 260 13.92 -36.19 6.55
C ASP A 260 14.84 -35.65 5.44
N VAL A 261 16.16 -35.87 5.53
CA VAL A 261 17.14 -35.33 4.55
C VAL A 261 16.82 -35.73 3.11
N ASP A 262 16.41 -36.98 2.87
CA ASP A 262 16.09 -37.43 1.53
C ASP A 262 14.77 -36.84 1.01
N LEU A 263 13.81 -36.59 1.90
CA LEU A 263 12.58 -35.89 1.58
C LEU A 263 12.85 -34.40 1.27
N ALA A 264 13.74 -33.75 2.00
CA ALA A 264 14.18 -32.38 1.73
C ALA A 264 14.86 -32.26 0.36
N LYS A 265 15.76 -33.21 0.02
CA LYS A 265 16.38 -33.27 -1.31
C LYS A 265 15.34 -33.47 -2.42
N PHE A 266 14.37 -34.36 -2.19
CA PHE A 266 13.25 -34.59 -3.11
C PHE A 266 12.48 -33.29 -3.40
N PHE A 267 12.10 -32.54 -2.37
CA PHE A 267 11.36 -31.29 -2.56
C PHE A 267 12.15 -30.28 -3.40
N VAL A 268 13.42 -30.04 -3.05
CA VAL A 268 14.27 -29.09 -3.76
C VAL A 268 14.49 -29.51 -5.21
N ALA A 269 14.79 -30.80 -5.46
CA ALA A 269 15.01 -31.31 -6.82
C ALA A 269 13.74 -31.24 -7.68
N THR A 270 12.59 -31.63 -7.11
CA THR A 270 11.30 -31.57 -7.79
C THR A 270 10.90 -30.13 -8.09
N ALA A 271 11.03 -29.24 -7.12
CA ALA A 271 10.71 -27.82 -7.25
C ALA A 271 11.57 -27.15 -8.33
N LYS A 272 12.86 -27.44 -8.38
CA LYS A 272 13.79 -26.95 -9.41
C LYS A 272 13.39 -27.41 -10.81
N THR A 273 13.01 -28.68 -10.98
CA THR A 273 12.52 -29.19 -12.27
C THR A 273 11.21 -28.51 -12.69
N LEU A 274 10.31 -28.26 -11.74
CA LEU A 274 9.03 -27.60 -12.00
C LEU A 274 9.16 -26.10 -12.27
N SER A 275 10.10 -25.42 -11.62
CA SER A 275 10.35 -23.99 -11.79
C SER A 275 11.10 -23.66 -13.08
N ALA A 276 11.91 -24.60 -13.59
CA ALA A 276 12.66 -24.47 -14.83
C ALA A 276 11.76 -24.22 -16.06
N PRO A 277 12.20 -23.42 -17.04
CA PRO A 277 11.46 -23.23 -18.28
C PRO A 277 11.49 -24.50 -19.15
N GLY A 278 10.42 -24.72 -19.93
CA GLY A 278 10.35 -25.79 -20.92
C GLY A 278 9.64 -27.08 -20.43
N ILE A 279 9.67 -28.07 -21.32
CA ILE A 279 9.08 -29.40 -21.12
C ILE A 279 9.96 -30.23 -20.18
N VAL A 280 9.32 -31.01 -19.32
CA VAL A 280 10.00 -32.00 -18.50
C VAL A 280 10.12 -33.31 -19.31
N PRO A 281 11.33 -33.85 -19.54
CA PRO A 281 11.48 -35.05 -20.35
C PRO A 281 10.79 -36.25 -19.69
N ALA A 282 10.28 -37.20 -20.49
CA ALA A 282 9.66 -38.43 -20.01
C ALA A 282 10.53 -39.26 -19.04
N SER A 283 11.85 -39.11 -19.14
CA SER A 283 12.86 -39.74 -18.27
C SER A 283 13.07 -39.01 -16.93
N ALA A 284 12.40 -37.89 -16.68
CA ALA A 284 12.50 -37.19 -15.39
C ALA A 284 12.02 -38.08 -14.24
N GLY A 285 12.65 -37.94 -13.07
CA GLY A 285 12.34 -38.76 -11.89
C GLY A 285 12.71 -40.24 -12.02
N SER A 286 13.47 -40.67 -13.04
CA SER A 286 13.92 -42.08 -13.19
C SER A 286 14.81 -42.58 -12.05
N GLY A 287 15.53 -41.67 -11.38
CA GLY A 287 16.39 -41.98 -10.24
C GLY A 287 15.71 -41.86 -8.87
N GLU A 288 14.45 -41.43 -8.82
CA GLU A 288 13.70 -41.31 -7.58
C GLU A 288 12.85 -42.57 -7.33
N ASN A 289 12.67 -42.93 -6.07
CA ASN A 289 11.78 -44.03 -5.70
C ASN A 289 10.32 -43.66 -6.07
N SER A 290 9.87 -44.17 -7.22
CA SER A 290 8.50 -43.98 -7.70
C SER A 290 7.45 -44.62 -6.79
N ASN A 291 7.84 -45.44 -5.81
CA ASN A 291 6.96 -45.98 -4.77
C ASN A 291 7.02 -45.17 -3.45
N GLY A 292 7.60 -43.97 -3.47
CA GLY A 292 7.61 -43.02 -2.35
C GLY A 292 7.13 -41.64 -2.77
N ALA A 293 7.75 -40.58 -2.24
CA ALA A 293 7.45 -39.20 -2.61
C ALA A 293 7.61 -38.91 -4.12
N GLY A 294 8.53 -39.64 -4.80
CA GLY A 294 8.78 -39.54 -6.24
C GLY A 294 7.53 -39.77 -7.11
N ALA A 295 6.56 -40.56 -6.64
CA ALA A 295 5.26 -40.70 -7.31
C ALA A 295 4.59 -39.34 -7.51
N PHE A 296 4.62 -38.48 -6.48
CA PHE A 296 3.98 -37.18 -6.56
C PHE A 296 4.66 -36.26 -7.59
N ALA A 297 5.99 -36.34 -7.71
CA ALA A 297 6.73 -35.59 -8.72
C ALA A 297 6.32 -35.98 -10.15
N LEU A 298 6.11 -37.28 -10.43
CA LEU A 298 5.64 -37.73 -11.74
C LEU A 298 4.32 -37.07 -12.16
N LEU A 299 3.37 -36.99 -11.22
CA LEU A 299 2.10 -36.30 -11.46
C LEU A 299 2.30 -34.81 -11.75
N LEU A 300 3.14 -34.13 -10.95
CA LEU A 300 3.42 -32.71 -11.13
C LEU A 300 4.10 -32.42 -12.47
N PHE A 301 5.12 -33.21 -12.84
CA PHE A 301 5.85 -33.08 -14.10
C PHE A 301 4.91 -33.27 -15.29
N ALA A 302 4.11 -34.35 -15.27
CA ALA A 302 3.13 -34.59 -16.32
C ALA A 302 2.16 -33.42 -16.50
N LEU A 303 1.58 -32.90 -15.41
CA LEU A 303 0.60 -31.82 -15.50
C LEU A 303 1.22 -30.49 -15.95
N LYS A 304 2.50 -30.26 -15.64
CA LYS A 304 3.27 -29.14 -16.20
C LYS A 304 3.36 -29.25 -17.73
N ASP A 305 3.63 -30.42 -18.27
CA ASP A 305 3.77 -30.62 -19.72
C ASP A 305 2.41 -30.61 -20.44
N VAL A 306 1.37 -31.15 -19.82
CA VAL A 306 -0.03 -31.01 -20.31
C VAL A 306 -0.44 -29.54 -20.43
N ASN A 307 -0.03 -28.69 -19.49
CA ASN A 307 -0.29 -27.26 -19.56
C ASN A 307 0.45 -26.56 -20.70
N GLN A 308 1.57 -27.15 -21.15
CA GLN A 308 2.35 -26.72 -22.32
C GLN A 308 1.89 -27.41 -23.61
N ALA A 309 0.78 -28.17 -23.56
CA ALA A 309 0.24 -28.97 -24.66
C ALA A 309 1.20 -30.04 -25.21
N ASP A 310 2.20 -30.44 -24.42
CA ASP A 310 3.04 -31.57 -24.75
C ASP A 310 2.52 -32.85 -24.09
N CYS A 311 1.83 -33.66 -24.89
CA CYS A 311 1.34 -34.96 -24.44
C CYS A 311 2.35 -36.10 -24.69
N ASN A 312 3.42 -35.85 -25.45
CA ASN A 312 4.41 -36.87 -25.78
C ASN A 312 5.25 -37.24 -24.56
N ASP A 313 5.73 -36.25 -23.81
CA ASP A 313 6.46 -36.48 -22.56
C ASP A 313 5.53 -36.67 -21.35
N ALA A 314 4.34 -36.04 -21.37
CA ALA A 314 3.39 -36.18 -20.27
C ALA A 314 2.79 -37.59 -20.12
N VAL A 315 2.50 -38.29 -21.21
CA VAL A 315 1.88 -39.63 -21.17
C VAL A 315 2.76 -40.66 -20.44
N PRO A 316 4.06 -40.85 -20.77
CA PRO A 316 4.93 -41.74 -20.03
C PRO A 316 5.03 -41.42 -18.54
N LEU A 317 5.02 -40.14 -18.17
CA LEU A 317 5.04 -39.70 -16.77
C LEU A 317 3.74 -40.09 -16.04
N LEU A 318 2.58 -39.90 -16.67
CA LEU A 318 1.27 -40.32 -16.14
C LEU A 318 1.15 -41.83 -16.02
N GLU A 319 1.66 -42.60 -16.97
CA GLU A 319 1.65 -44.06 -16.92
C GLU A 319 2.53 -44.58 -15.78
N ARG A 320 3.73 -44.01 -15.61
CA ARG A 320 4.61 -44.33 -14.46
C ARG A 320 3.93 -43.99 -13.13
N PHE A 321 3.23 -42.87 -13.05
CA PHE A 321 2.43 -42.52 -11.88
C PHE A 321 1.26 -43.49 -11.64
N ALA A 322 0.54 -43.88 -12.69
CA ALA A 322 -0.58 -44.82 -12.58
C ALA A 322 -0.13 -46.20 -12.05
N ASN A 323 1.05 -46.64 -12.48
CA ASN A 323 1.67 -47.90 -12.10
C ASN A 323 2.41 -47.84 -10.75
N ALA A 324 2.75 -46.65 -10.25
CA ALA A 324 3.39 -46.47 -8.96
C ALA A 324 2.54 -47.04 -7.81
N GLN A 325 3.21 -47.62 -6.80
CA GLN A 325 2.57 -48.17 -5.60
C GLN A 325 3.14 -47.48 -4.37
N PRO A 326 2.81 -46.19 -4.13
CA PRO A 326 3.25 -45.50 -2.93
C PRO A 326 2.72 -46.20 -1.67
N ALA A 327 3.58 -46.37 -0.67
CA ALA A 327 3.28 -47.10 0.56
C ALA A 327 3.68 -46.33 1.82
N GLY A 328 3.28 -46.84 2.99
CA GLY A 328 3.57 -46.21 4.29
C GLY A 328 3.08 -44.78 4.37
N ASN A 329 3.95 -43.86 4.80
CA ASN A 329 3.65 -42.43 4.97
C ASN A 329 3.30 -41.70 3.65
N PHE A 330 3.53 -42.35 2.51
CA PHE A 330 3.25 -41.80 1.17
C PHE A 330 2.03 -42.43 0.50
N ALA A 331 1.36 -43.41 1.13
CA ALA A 331 0.24 -44.15 0.53
C ALA A 331 -0.88 -43.24 0.00
N TRP A 332 -1.08 -42.09 0.64
CA TRP A 332 -2.05 -41.08 0.24
C TRP A 332 -1.83 -40.52 -1.17
N ILE A 333 -0.62 -40.58 -1.73
CA ILE A 333 -0.33 -40.13 -3.09
C ILE A 333 -1.16 -40.96 -4.10
N GLY A 334 -1.45 -42.22 -3.79
CA GLY A 334 -2.28 -43.09 -4.62
C GLY A 334 -3.72 -42.59 -4.80
N GLU A 335 -4.21 -41.72 -3.92
CA GLU A 335 -5.56 -41.13 -4.01
C GLU A 335 -5.72 -40.24 -5.26
N TYR A 336 -4.63 -39.79 -5.88
CA TYR A 336 -4.64 -38.99 -7.11
C TYR A 336 -4.68 -39.80 -8.41
N LYS A 337 -4.67 -41.14 -8.35
CA LYS A 337 -4.76 -41.99 -9.55
C LYS A 337 -5.97 -41.70 -10.43
N PRO A 338 -7.20 -41.47 -9.91
CA PRO A 338 -8.34 -41.11 -10.75
C PRO A 338 -8.14 -39.79 -11.51
N LEU A 339 -7.47 -38.81 -10.89
CA LEU A 339 -7.13 -37.54 -11.55
C LEU A 339 -6.17 -37.81 -12.71
N ALA A 340 -5.09 -38.56 -12.48
CA ALA A 340 -4.10 -38.88 -13.51
C ALA A 340 -4.71 -39.66 -14.69
N GLN A 341 -5.61 -40.62 -14.42
CA GLN A 341 -6.31 -41.38 -15.45
C GLN A 341 -7.14 -40.49 -16.39
N LYS A 342 -7.78 -39.44 -15.84
CA LYS A 342 -8.52 -38.47 -16.65
C LYS A 342 -7.58 -37.74 -17.62
N TYR A 343 -6.46 -37.22 -17.12
CA TYR A 343 -5.46 -36.54 -17.95
C TYR A 343 -4.84 -37.48 -18.99
N LEU A 344 -4.56 -38.73 -18.62
CA LEU A 344 -4.02 -39.73 -19.53
C LEU A 344 -4.99 -39.99 -20.70
N GLY A 345 -6.29 -40.11 -20.41
CA GLY A 345 -7.33 -40.22 -21.44
C GLY A 345 -7.38 -39.01 -22.36
N ASP A 346 -7.37 -37.79 -21.80
CA ASP A 346 -7.37 -36.54 -22.56
C ASP A 346 -6.11 -36.43 -23.46
N CYS A 347 -4.94 -36.80 -22.95
CA CYS A 347 -3.69 -36.82 -23.70
C CYS A 347 -3.71 -37.83 -24.85
N HIS A 348 -4.21 -39.05 -24.62
CA HIS A 348 -4.34 -40.06 -25.68
C HIS A 348 -5.30 -39.60 -26.79
N LEU A 349 -6.43 -38.99 -26.43
CA LEU A 349 -7.35 -38.39 -27.41
C LEU A 349 -6.67 -37.27 -28.21
N TYR A 350 -5.91 -36.39 -27.55
CA TYR A 350 -5.16 -35.34 -28.21
C TYR A 350 -4.10 -35.90 -29.18
N LEU A 351 -3.34 -36.91 -28.76
CA LEU A 351 -2.32 -37.54 -29.60
C LEU A 351 -2.94 -38.29 -30.79
N ALA A 352 -4.05 -39.01 -30.57
CA ALA A 352 -4.80 -39.66 -31.64
C ALA A 352 -5.28 -38.63 -32.67
N TRP A 353 -5.92 -37.55 -32.23
CA TRP A 353 -6.33 -36.44 -33.09
C TRP A 353 -5.16 -35.81 -33.85
N LYS A 354 -4.03 -35.57 -33.17
CA LYS A 354 -2.82 -34.99 -33.77
C LYS A 354 -2.22 -35.91 -34.84
N ASN A 355 -2.23 -37.22 -34.59
CA ASN A 355 -1.74 -38.25 -35.52
C ASN A 355 -2.70 -38.46 -36.71
N GLU A 356 -4.00 -38.32 -36.49
CA GLU A 356 -5.05 -38.25 -37.53
C GLU A 356 -4.98 -36.96 -38.37
N GLY A 357 -4.13 -36.01 -37.99
CA GLY A 357 -3.72 -34.83 -38.77
C GLY A 357 -3.11 -35.15 -40.15
N LYS A 358 -2.93 -36.43 -40.49
CA LYS A 358 -2.97 -36.92 -41.89
C LYS A 358 -4.45 -37.21 -42.30
N LYS A 359 -5.24 -36.13 -42.38
CA LYS A 359 -6.69 -35.99 -42.73
C LYS A 359 -7.72 -36.62 -41.75
N PRO A 360 -8.53 -35.78 -41.06
CA PRO A 360 -9.77 -36.27 -40.46
C PRO A 360 -10.94 -36.21 -41.45
N ALA A 361 -11.65 -37.32 -41.61
CA ALA A 361 -13.01 -37.33 -42.15
C ALA A 361 -13.93 -36.69 -41.11
N TRP A 362 -14.65 -35.62 -41.49
CA TRP A 362 -15.58 -34.94 -40.59
C TRP A 362 -16.76 -35.88 -40.28
N PRO A 363 -17.19 -35.98 -39.01
CA PRO A 363 -18.38 -36.76 -38.68
C PRO A 363 -19.61 -36.23 -39.44
N PRO A 364 -20.54 -37.09 -39.87
CA PRO A 364 -21.63 -36.71 -40.81
C PRO A 364 -22.47 -35.51 -40.35
N CYS A 365 -22.63 -35.34 -39.03
CA CYS A 365 -23.39 -34.26 -38.41
C CYS A 365 -22.74 -32.87 -38.51
N LEU A 366 -21.42 -32.78 -38.76
CA LEU A 366 -20.68 -31.51 -38.83
C LEU A 366 -20.31 -31.11 -40.27
N GLN A 367 -20.68 -31.92 -41.26
CA GLN A 367 -20.49 -31.64 -42.69
C GLN A 367 -21.11 -30.30 -43.17
N PRO A 368 -22.31 -29.86 -42.69
CA PRO A 368 -22.93 -28.62 -43.17
C PRO A 368 -22.18 -27.33 -42.80
N TRP A 369 -21.32 -27.37 -41.79
CA TRP A 369 -20.58 -26.19 -41.30
C TRP A 369 -19.26 -25.95 -42.06
N ARG A 370 -18.90 -26.84 -42.99
CA ARG A 370 -17.67 -26.74 -43.81
C ARG A 370 -17.60 -25.50 -44.71
N THR A 371 -18.73 -24.90 -45.07
CA THR A 371 -18.80 -23.78 -46.02
C THR A 371 -18.70 -22.40 -45.36
N CYS A 372 -18.82 -22.29 -44.03
CA CYS A 372 -18.74 -21.00 -43.33
C CYS A 372 -17.31 -20.57 -42.93
N VAL A 373 -16.30 -21.42 -43.13
CA VAL A 373 -14.89 -21.14 -42.76
C VAL A 373 -13.97 -21.21 -43.98
N ARG A 374 -14.45 -20.75 -45.14
CA ARG A 374 -13.58 -20.47 -46.29
C ARG A 374 -13.61 -19.00 -46.65
#